data_AF-A0A0F8ZSS5-F1
#
_entry.id   AF-A0A0F8ZSS5-F1
#
_cell.length_a   1.000
_cell.length_b   1.000
_cell.length_c   1.000
_cell.angle_alpha   90.00
_cell.angle_beta   90.00
_cell.angle_gamma   90.00
#
_symmetry.space_group_name_H-M   'P 1'
#
loop_
_entity.id
_entity.type
_entity.pdbx_description
1 polymer ?
#
loop_
_entity_poly.entity_id
_entity_poly.type
_entity_poly.pdbx_seq_one_letter_code
_entity_poly.pdbx_strand_id
1 'polypeptide(L)'
;TDGLIQDTFYFVLHKKKTRLAVSFLKNTFAYIKDPGYKAWAMYILGIYYDKSFLTGVLSHVPGSYNYYMALENVDIDRKLIRTADRYWNEGRFDEAMNIYTPLFIRGVQKEYIQNKIVHVLSTKLPYKYIFDLEKMLSGNIESILIEFYNFGLYDEVKKLGKKALIDGDLRQKIIYYYLISKISYKNDGIYAGILYAEKLVNLTDKKYLLFLPVDILKLLYPYHYHTMIRYYLDEISSDNFNTCFVLSIIREESRFNTRAVSPVGALGLMQLMPGTAAWLNKDRISKEAIFDPVLNIKLGILYLNFLDERFDFNVAVLSAYNGGPGNVKKWLSNREGENIQQYIEEIPFDETRNYVKKVLTSYAMYKMLYETDCK
;
A
#
# COMPACT_ATOMS: atom_id res chain seq x y z
N THR A 1 -8.65 14.53 -18.50
CA THR A 1 -7.33 14.22 -19.09
C THR A 1 -6.68 13.08 -18.33
N ASP A 2 -6.52 13.17 -17.01
CA ASP A 2 -5.85 12.14 -16.21
C ASP A 2 -6.55 10.77 -16.24
N GLY A 3 -7.90 10.73 -16.17
CA GLY A 3 -8.65 9.48 -16.30
C GLY A 3 -8.49 8.80 -17.66
N LEU A 4 -8.41 9.57 -18.76
CA LEU A 4 -8.19 9.01 -20.10
C LEU A 4 -6.75 8.53 -20.30
N ILE A 5 -5.78 9.17 -19.64
CA ILE A 5 -4.37 8.74 -19.62
C ILE A 5 -4.23 7.45 -18.81
N GLN A 6 -4.88 7.35 -17.65
CA GLN A 6 -4.95 6.12 -16.85
C GLN A 6 -5.60 4.97 -17.62
N ASP A 7 -6.71 5.22 -18.30
CA ASP A 7 -7.35 4.24 -19.21
C ASP A 7 -6.39 3.85 -20.34
N THR A 8 -5.63 4.82 -20.87
CA THR A 8 -4.64 4.52 -21.89
C THR A 8 -3.58 3.54 -21.39
N PHE A 9 -2.97 3.83 -20.24
CA PHE A 9 -1.96 2.95 -19.63
C PHE A 9 -2.55 1.57 -19.28
N TYR A 10 -3.77 1.53 -18.75
CA TYR A 10 -4.49 0.29 -18.45
C TYR A 10 -4.60 -0.64 -19.67
N PHE A 11 -4.81 -0.11 -20.88
CA PHE A 11 -4.93 -0.93 -22.09
C PHE A 11 -3.60 -1.41 -22.67
N VAL A 12 -2.51 -0.65 -22.53
CA VAL A 12 -1.13 -1.08 -22.87
C VAL A 12 -0.76 -2.39 -22.19
N LEU A 13 -1.28 -2.57 -20.98
CA LEU A 13 -0.94 -3.65 -20.06
C LEU A 13 -1.76 -4.93 -20.29
N HIS A 14 -2.90 -4.84 -20.98
CA HIS A 14 -3.79 -5.97 -21.27
C HIS A 14 -3.54 -6.53 -22.68
N LYS A 15 -2.41 -7.25 -22.84
CA LYS A 15 -1.99 -7.89 -24.09
C LYS A 15 -3.12 -8.68 -24.79
N LYS A 16 -3.24 -8.52 -26.12
CA LYS A 16 -4.06 -9.32 -27.07
C LYS A 16 -5.59 -9.18 -27.02
N LYS A 17 -6.18 -8.18 -26.35
CA LYS A 17 -7.63 -7.90 -26.45
C LYS A 17 -7.94 -6.88 -27.55
N THR A 18 -8.02 -7.37 -28.80
CA THR A 18 -8.33 -6.63 -30.05
C THR A 18 -9.48 -5.61 -29.89
N ARG A 19 -10.60 -5.99 -29.26
CA ARG A 19 -11.76 -5.09 -29.08
C ARG A 19 -11.47 -3.88 -28.20
N LEU A 20 -10.62 -4.04 -27.17
CA LEU A 20 -10.27 -2.97 -26.26
C LEU A 20 -9.29 -2.00 -26.91
N ALA A 21 -8.31 -2.49 -27.68
CA ALA A 21 -7.41 -1.67 -28.47
C ALA A 21 -8.15 -0.83 -29.53
N VAL A 22 -9.20 -1.38 -30.17
CA VAL A 22 -10.08 -0.66 -31.11
C VAL A 22 -10.84 0.47 -30.40
N SER A 23 -11.49 0.17 -29.27
CA SER A 23 -12.25 1.17 -28.51
C SER A 23 -11.35 2.27 -27.97
N PHE A 24 -10.15 1.89 -27.51
CA PHE A 24 -9.14 2.81 -27.03
C PHE A 24 -8.72 3.80 -28.12
N LEU A 25 -8.34 3.32 -29.32
CA LEU A 25 -8.00 4.22 -30.44
C LEU A 25 -9.16 5.13 -30.84
N LYS A 26 -10.39 4.61 -30.90
CA LYS A 26 -11.58 5.42 -31.17
C LYS A 26 -11.75 6.55 -30.16
N ASN A 27 -11.63 6.25 -28.87
CA ASN A 27 -11.78 7.23 -27.80
C ASN A 27 -10.63 8.24 -27.77
N THR A 28 -9.38 7.80 -27.94
CA THR A 28 -8.23 8.70 -27.99
C THR A 28 -8.36 9.69 -29.15
N PHE A 29 -8.71 9.21 -30.34
CA PHE A 29 -8.85 10.10 -31.50
C PHE A 29 -10.07 11.01 -31.42
N ALA A 30 -11.17 10.57 -30.79
CA ALA A 30 -12.37 11.36 -30.59
C ALA A 30 -12.21 12.46 -29.54
N TYR A 31 -11.54 12.17 -28.41
CA TYR A 31 -11.58 13.04 -27.23
C TYR A 31 -10.25 13.75 -26.93
N ILE A 32 -9.11 13.21 -27.37
CA ILE A 32 -7.82 13.88 -27.18
C ILE A 32 -7.58 14.80 -28.38
N LYS A 33 -7.21 16.06 -28.12
CA LYS A 33 -6.83 17.01 -29.17
C LYS A 33 -5.31 17.05 -29.39
N ASP A 34 -4.53 16.73 -28.36
CA ASP A 34 -3.06 16.75 -28.44
C ASP A 34 -2.54 15.63 -29.38
N PRO A 35 -1.84 15.98 -30.46
CA PRO A 35 -1.34 15.02 -31.43
C PRO A 35 -0.15 14.19 -30.90
N GLY A 36 0.60 14.70 -29.92
CA GLY A 36 1.64 13.95 -29.20
C GLY A 36 1.06 12.76 -28.41
N TYR A 37 -0.10 12.93 -27.78
CA TYR A 37 -0.80 11.83 -27.11
C TYR A 37 -1.40 10.81 -28.10
N LYS A 38 -1.89 11.25 -29.26
CA LYS A 38 -2.35 10.33 -30.32
C LYS A 38 -1.19 9.54 -30.92
N ALA A 39 -0.08 10.22 -31.15
CA ALA A 39 1.19 9.62 -31.54
C ALA A 39 1.65 8.57 -30.50
N TRP A 40 1.56 8.89 -29.22
CA TRP A 40 1.91 7.98 -28.13
C TRP A 40 1.00 6.73 -28.08
N ALA A 41 -0.31 6.91 -28.17
CA ALA A 41 -1.27 5.80 -28.23
C ALA A 41 -0.95 4.85 -29.39
N MET A 42 -0.63 5.41 -30.55
CA MET A 42 -0.23 4.68 -31.74
C MET A 42 1.13 3.97 -31.60
N TYR A 43 2.13 4.66 -31.03
CA TYR A 43 3.46 4.12 -30.73
C TYR A 43 3.35 2.87 -29.86
N ILE A 44 2.60 2.97 -28.76
CA ILE A 44 2.45 1.85 -27.83
C ILE A 44 1.74 0.68 -28.50
N LEU A 45 0.64 0.92 -29.21
CA LEU A 45 -0.05 -0.18 -29.87
C LEU A 45 0.80 -0.82 -30.97
N GLY A 46 1.65 -0.07 -31.67
CA GLY A 46 2.60 -0.61 -32.65
C GLY A 46 3.71 -1.47 -32.05
N ILE A 47 3.96 -1.38 -30.74
CA ILE A 47 4.83 -2.33 -30.02
C ILE A 47 4.14 -3.68 -29.84
N TYR A 48 2.82 -3.67 -29.62
CA TYR A 48 2.04 -4.86 -29.22
C TYR A 48 1.23 -5.51 -30.34
N TYR A 49 0.97 -4.78 -31.42
CA TYR A 49 0.16 -5.19 -32.56
C TYR A 49 0.88 -4.85 -33.86
N ASP A 50 0.67 -5.68 -34.88
CA ASP A 50 1.30 -5.50 -36.18
C ASP A 50 0.69 -4.34 -37.00
N LYS A 51 1.36 -4.02 -38.10
CA LYS A 51 0.90 -3.01 -39.06
C LYS A 51 -0.52 -3.29 -39.55
N SER A 52 -0.85 -4.54 -39.85
CA SER A 52 -2.14 -4.94 -40.42
C SER A 52 -3.29 -4.62 -39.46
N PHE A 53 -3.12 -4.94 -38.18
CA PHE A 53 -4.06 -4.59 -37.13
C PHE A 53 -4.27 -3.07 -37.06
N LEU A 54 -3.19 -2.29 -37.00
CA LEU A 54 -3.29 -0.83 -36.88
C LEU A 54 -3.94 -0.17 -38.10
N THR A 55 -3.60 -0.60 -39.31
CA THR A 55 -4.27 -0.17 -40.55
C THR A 55 -5.77 -0.48 -40.50
N GLY A 56 -6.15 -1.68 -40.07
CA GLY A 56 -7.54 -2.10 -39.97
C GLY A 56 -8.35 -1.29 -38.95
N VAL A 57 -7.74 -0.86 -37.84
CA VAL A 57 -8.41 0.00 -36.86
C VAL A 57 -8.50 1.45 -37.36
N LEU A 58 -7.40 2.01 -37.86
CA LEU A 58 -7.34 3.43 -38.25
C LEU A 58 -8.16 3.77 -39.48
N SER A 59 -8.48 2.81 -40.34
CA SER A 59 -9.44 2.99 -41.44
C SER A 59 -10.86 3.31 -40.95
N HIS A 60 -11.17 3.00 -39.69
CA HIS A 60 -12.51 3.14 -39.10
C HIS A 60 -12.55 4.13 -37.92
N VAL A 61 -11.49 4.92 -37.71
CA VAL A 61 -11.39 5.91 -36.63
C VAL A 61 -11.46 7.32 -37.24
N PRO A 62 -12.47 8.14 -36.88
CA PRO A 62 -12.52 9.52 -37.35
C PRO A 62 -11.30 10.33 -36.88
N GLY A 63 -10.68 11.08 -37.80
CA GLY A 63 -9.50 11.90 -37.50
C GLY A 63 -8.15 11.16 -37.50
N SER A 64 -8.09 9.86 -37.82
CA SER A 64 -6.83 9.12 -37.96
C SER A 64 -6.32 8.98 -39.41
N TYR A 65 -6.94 9.67 -40.38
CA TYR A 65 -6.62 9.54 -41.80
C TYR A 65 -5.13 9.70 -42.11
N ASN A 66 -4.47 10.68 -41.51
CA ASN A 66 -3.03 10.92 -41.74
C ASN A 66 -2.16 9.76 -41.23
N TYR A 67 -2.52 9.14 -40.11
CA TYR A 67 -1.80 7.98 -39.57
C TYR A 67 -2.05 6.73 -40.43
N TYR A 68 -3.30 6.54 -40.89
CA TYR A 68 -3.66 5.46 -41.82
C TYR A 68 -2.87 5.56 -43.13
N MET A 69 -2.86 6.74 -43.77
CA MET A 69 -2.15 6.97 -45.04
C MET A 69 -0.64 6.79 -44.92
N ALA A 70 -0.06 7.17 -43.78
CA ALA A 70 1.37 7.02 -43.52
C ALA A 70 1.79 5.56 -43.26
N LEU A 71 0.87 4.72 -42.77
CA LEU A 71 1.09 3.27 -42.68
C LEU A 71 1.06 2.59 -44.06
N GLU A 72 0.21 3.04 -44.97
CA GLU A 72 0.00 2.39 -46.28
C GLU A 72 1.02 2.77 -47.36
N ASN A 73 1.58 3.99 -47.38
CA ASN A 73 2.41 4.48 -48.49
C ASN A 73 3.93 4.32 -48.28
N VAL A 74 4.56 3.39 -49.00
CA VAL A 74 5.96 2.98 -48.79
C VAL A 74 7.01 3.93 -49.39
N ASP A 75 6.69 4.64 -50.47
CA ASP A 75 7.68 5.38 -51.27
C ASP A 75 8.08 6.77 -50.73
N ILE A 76 7.55 7.19 -49.57
CA ILE A 76 7.66 8.58 -49.11
C ILE A 76 8.61 8.75 -47.90
N ASP A 77 9.19 7.65 -47.39
CA ASP A 77 9.84 7.60 -46.07
C ASP A 77 10.99 8.61 -45.90
N ARG A 78 11.91 8.74 -46.87
CA ARG A 78 13.04 9.67 -46.75
C ARG A 78 12.63 11.15 -46.81
N LYS A 79 11.61 11.48 -47.61
CA LYS A 79 11.10 12.85 -47.74
C LYS A 79 10.28 13.24 -46.51
N LEU A 80 9.55 12.28 -45.93
CA LEU A 80 8.82 12.44 -44.68
C LEU A 80 9.76 12.63 -43.48
N ILE A 81 10.82 11.83 -43.35
CA ILE A 81 11.82 12.02 -42.27
C ILE A 81 12.42 13.42 -42.35
N ARG A 82 12.88 13.87 -43.52
CA ARG A 82 13.40 15.25 -43.68
C ARG A 82 12.39 16.33 -43.31
N THR A 83 11.12 16.09 -43.61
CA THR A 83 10.03 17.01 -43.25
C THR A 83 9.79 17.03 -41.73
N ALA A 84 9.82 15.85 -41.10
CA ALA A 84 9.71 15.70 -39.65
C ALA A 84 10.90 16.32 -38.91
N ASP A 85 12.13 16.11 -39.41
CA ASP A 85 13.36 16.71 -38.90
C ASP A 85 13.32 18.24 -39.01
N ARG A 86 12.76 18.77 -40.10
CA ARG A 86 12.56 20.21 -40.25
C ARG A 86 11.58 20.74 -39.20
N TYR A 87 10.40 20.11 -39.05
CA TYR A 87 9.45 20.50 -38.00
C TYR A 87 10.05 20.38 -36.61
N TRP A 88 10.85 19.34 -36.37
CA TRP A 88 11.59 19.16 -35.13
C TRP A 88 12.52 20.33 -34.84
N ASN A 89 13.34 20.74 -35.81
CA ASN A 89 14.30 21.82 -35.66
C ASN A 89 13.62 23.20 -35.53
N GLU A 90 12.40 23.34 -36.05
CA GLU A 90 11.55 24.52 -35.88
C GLU A 90 10.80 24.55 -34.52
N GLY A 91 11.00 23.55 -33.65
CA GLY A 91 10.27 23.42 -32.38
C GLY A 91 8.82 22.98 -32.52
N ARG A 92 8.41 22.56 -33.72
CA ARG A 92 7.06 22.11 -34.08
C ARG A 92 6.92 20.61 -33.82
N PHE A 93 7.07 20.23 -32.55
CA PHE A 93 7.16 18.83 -32.13
C PHE A 93 5.91 18.03 -32.45
N ASP A 94 4.74 18.65 -32.42
CA ASP A 94 3.46 18.01 -32.70
C ASP A 94 3.32 17.60 -34.16
N GLU A 95 3.69 18.49 -35.08
CA GLU A 95 3.72 18.20 -36.51
C GLU A 95 4.82 17.19 -36.85
N ALA A 96 5.96 17.24 -36.16
CA ALA A 96 7.00 16.22 -36.29
C ALA A 96 6.52 14.83 -35.82
N MET A 97 5.83 14.75 -34.67
CA MET A 97 5.31 13.50 -34.10
C MET A 97 4.25 12.83 -34.98
N ASN A 98 3.44 13.61 -35.69
CA ASN A 98 2.47 13.10 -36.66
C ASN A 98 3.12 12.32 -37.80
N ILE A 99 4.39 12.61 -38.11
CA ILE A 99 5.14 11.96 -39.19
C ILE A 99 6.04 10.85 -38.64
N TYR A 100 6.73 11.11 -37.52
CA TYR A 100 7.62 10.12 -36.90
C TYR A 100 6.88 8.87 -36.42
N THR A 101 5.68 9.01 -35.86
CA THR A 101 4.97 7.87 -35.26
C THR A 101 4.61 6.78 -36.27
N PRO A 102 3.98 7.08 -37.42
CA PRO A 102 3.74 6.06 -38.44
C PRO A 102 5.02 5.42 -38.99
N LEU A 103 6.09 6.20 -39.16
CA LEU A 103 7.38 5.69 -39.65
C LEU A 103 8.04 4.71 -38.66
N PHE A 104 7.97 5.02 -37.36
CA PHE A 104 8.44 4.11 -36.30
C PHE A 104 7.67 2.79 -36.31
N ILE A 105 6.33 2.84 -36.43
CA ILE A 105 5.46 1.65 -36.47
C ILE A 105 5.81 0.77 -37.68
N ARG A 106 6.19 1.39 -38.81
CA ARG A 106 6.67 0.70 -40.01
C ARG A 106 8.11 0.15 -39.87
N GLY A 107 8.79 0.41 -38.75
CA GLY A 107 10.16 -0.02 -38.50
C GLY A 107 11.23 0.83 -39.20
N VAL A 108 10.88 1.98 -39.76
CA VAL A 108 11.82 2.87 -40.46
C VAL A 108 12.69 3.59 -39.43
N GLN A 109 14.02 3.42 -39.51
CA GLN A 109 14.99 4.04 -38.58
C GLN A 109 14.54 3.98 -37.11
N LYS A 110 14.09 2.79 -36.70
CA LYS A 110 13.32 2.56 -35.47
C LYS A 110 13.95 3.23 -34.24
N GLU A 111 15.25 3.04 -34.03
CA GLU A 111 15.98 3.58 -32.87
C GLU A 111 16.11 5.11 -32.91
N TYR A 112 16.42 5.68 -34.08
CA TYR A 112 16.51 7.13 -34.27
C TYR A 112 15.17 7.81 -33.97
N ILE A 113 14.08 7.28 -34.54
CA ILE A 113 12.75 7.84 -34.37
C ILE A 113 12.23 7.61 -32.94
N GLN A 114 12.54 6.46 -32.33
CA GLN A 114 12.21 6.17 -30.94
C GLN A 114 12.77 7.24 -29.99
N ASN A 115 14.04 7.62 -30.16
CA ASN A 115 14.66 8.64 -29.32
C ASN A 115 13.98 10.01 -29.45
N LYS A 116 13.53 10.37 -30.65
CA LYS A 116 12.75 11.59 -30.90
C LYS A 116 11.38 11.53 -30.24
N ILE A 117 10.69 10.40 -30.33
CA ILE A 117 9.40 10.20 -29.66
C ILE A 117 9.56 10.29 -28.14
N VAL A 118 10.53 9.60 -27.55
CA VAL A 118 10.81 9.63 -26.10
C VAL A 118 11.12 11.05 -25.62
N HIS A 119 11.88 11.84 -26.40
CA HIS A 119 12.18 13.22 -26.04
C HIS A 119 10.93 14.10 -25.98
N VAL A 120 10.03 14.06 -26.97
CA VAL A 120 8.79 14.86 -26.95
C VAL A 120 7.87 14.40 -25.83
N LEU A 121 7.82 13.10 -25.56
CA LEU A 121 7.06 12.59 -24.43
C LEU A 121 7.63 13.16 -23.12
N SER A 122 8.96 13.23 -22.97
CA SER A 122 9.62 13.70 -21.73
C SER A 122 9.35 15.15 -21.39
N THR A 123 8.92 15.94 -22.37
CA THR A 123 8.55 17.34 -22.18
C THR A 123 7.04 17.54 -22.00
N LYS A 124 6.22 16.56 -22.39
CA LYS A 124 4.74 16.66 -22.37
C LYS A 124 4.05 15.80 -21.33
N LEU A 125 4.63 14.65 -21.00
CA LEU A 125 4.20 13.78 -19.92
C LEU A 125 5.08 14.05 -18.70
N PRO A 126 4.54 14.00 -17.48
CA PRO A 126 5.38 14.08 -16.29
C PRO A 126 6.48 13.02 -16.38
N TYR A 127 7.74 13.41 -16.16
CA TYR A 127 8.95 12.60 -16.32
C TYR A 127 8.84 11.17 -15.73
N LYS A 128 8.04 11.03 -14.67
CA LYS A 128 7.64 9.77 -14.03
C LYS A 128 7.11 8.73 -15.03
N TYR A 129 6.14 9.09 -15.86
CA TYR A 129 5.44 8.15 -16.77
C TYR A 129 6.33 7.53 -17.86
N ILE A 130 7.52 8.10 -18.13
CA ILE A 130 8.43 7.68 -19.21
C ILE A 130 9.52 6.76 -18.70
N PHE A 131 10.04 7.04 -17.50
CA PHE A 131 10.96 6.13 -16.82
C PHE A 131 10.29 4.78 -16.51
N ASP A 132 8.97 4.82 -16.28
CA ASP A 132 8.14 3.66 -16.01
C ASP A 132 7.91 2.80 -17.29
N LEU A 133 7.90 3.43 -18.48
CA LEU A 133 7.71 2.75 -19.77
C LEU A 133 8.89 1.86 -20.18
N GLU A 134 10.15 2.31 -20.03
CA GLU A 134 11.33 1.47 -20.31
C GLU A 134 11.41 0.25 -19.38
N LYS A 135 11.00 0.40 -18.11
CA LYS A 135 10.90 -0.70 -17.15
C LYS A 135 9.75 -1.67 -17.44
N MET A 136 8.61 -1.18 -17.91
CA MET A 136 7.50 -2.06 -18.33
C MET A 136 7.87 -2.89 -19.56
N LEU A 137 8.65 -2.32 -20.48
CA LEU A 137 9.12 -2.99 -21.70
C LEU A 137 10.21 -4.04 -21.41
N SER A 138 10.91 -3.97 -20.27
CA SER A 138 11.92 -4.95 -19.86
C SER A 138 11.34 -6.25 -19.25
N GLY A 139 10.02 -6.34 -19.03
CA GLY A 139 9.30 -7.61 -18.87
C GLY A 139 9.30 -8.26 -17.48
N ASN A 140 9.75 -7.57 -16.44
CA ASN A 140 9.78 -8.11 -15.08
C ASN A 140 8.46 -7.80 -14.32
N ILE A 141 7.77 -8.83 -13.80
CA ILE A 141 6.46 -8.72 -13.11
C ILE A 141 6.54 -7.84 -11.85
N GLU A 142 7.68 -7.79 -11.17
CA GLU A 142 7.92 -6.89 -10.04
C GLU A 142 7.76 -5.41 -10.44
N SER A 143 8.35 -5.02 -11.57
CA SER A 143 8.22 -3.65 -12.09
C SER A 143 6.77 -3.31 -12.43
N ILE A 144 6.05 -4.24 -13.04
CA ILE A 144 4.63 -4.05 -13.40
C ILE A 144 3.77 -3.86 -12.13
N LEU A 145 3.99 -4.66 -11.08
CA LEU A 145 3.25 -4.53 -9.82
C LEU A 145 3.48 -3.18 -9.14
N ILE A 146 4.74 -2.71 -9.11
CA ILE A 146 5.10 -1.41 -8.54
C ILE A 146 4.43 -0.28 -9.34
N GLU A 147 4.43 -0.37 -10.66
CA GLU A 147 3.79 0.66 -11.48
C GLU A 147 2.26 0.66 -11.35
N PHE A 148 1.62 -0.51 -11.32
CA PHE A 148 0.18 -0.57 -11.07
C PHE A 148 -0.18 0.10 -9.75
N TYR A 149 0.62 -0.12 -8.70
CA TYR A 149 0.46 0.56 -7.43
C TYR A 149 0.64 2.08 -7.56
N ASN A 150 1.70 2.54 -8.24
CA ASN A 150 2.00 3.97 -8.45
C ASN A 150 0.90 4.71 -9.22
N PHE A 151 0.23 4.03 -10.16
CA PHE A 151 -0.89 4.57 -10.93
C PHE A 151 -2.25 4.44 -10.24
N GLY A 152 -2.32 3.80 -9.06
CA GLY A 152 -3.57 3.58 -8.34
C GLY A 152 -4.41 2.41 -8.88
N LEU A 153 -3.85 1.56 -9.75
CA LEU A 153 -4.49 0.39 -10.34
C LEU A 153 -4.50 -0.81 -9.37
N TYR A 154 -5.06 -0.61 -8.18
CA TYR A 154 -4.96 -1.56 -7.07
C TYR A 154 -5.63 -2.92 -7.34
N ASP A 155 -6.71 -2.95 -8.12
CA ASP A 155 -7.34 -4.20 -8.52
C ASP A 155 -6.45 -5.04 -9.44
N GLU A 156 -5.64 -4.39 -10.27
CA GLU A 156 -4.67 -5.07 -11.11
C GLU A 156 -3.47 -5.58 -10.31
N VAL A 157 -3.01 -4.82 -9.30
CA VAL A 157 -2.04 -5.33 -8.31
C VAL A 157 -2.59 -6.59 -7.63
N LYS A 158 -3.86 -6.58 -7.21
CA LYS A 158 -4.54 -7.74 -6.59
C LYS A 158 -4.59 -8.93 -7.55
N LYS A 159 -4.98 -8.74 -8.82
CA LYS A 159 -5.10 -9.82 -9.82
C LYS A 159 -3.74 -10.40 -10.21
N LEU A 160 -2.80 -9.56 -10.63
CA LEU A 160 -1.47 -9.98 -11.07
C LEU A 160 -0.66 -10.57 -9.92
N GLY A 161 -0.78 -9.97 -8.73
CA GLY A 161 -0.10 -10.43 -7.54
C GLY A 161 -0.54 -11.79 -7.03
N LYS A 162 -1.82 -12.16 -7.21
CA LYS A 162 -2.28 -13.55 -6.95
C LYS A 162 -1.55 -14.57 -7.82
N LYS A 163 -1.24 -14.22 -9.08
CA LYS A 163 -0.44 -15.08 -9.95
C LYS A 163 1.01 -15.17 -9.45
N ALA A 164 1.59 -14.05 -9.04
CA ALA A 164 2.92 -14.01 -8.40
C ALA A 164 3.00 -14.86 -7.12
N LEU A 165 1.91 -14.99 -6.36
CA LEU A 165 1.88 -15.87 -5.18
C LEU A 165 1.97 -17.36 -5.52
N ILE A 166 1.38 -17.77 -6.65
CA ILE A 166 1.32 -19.18 -7.06
C ILE A 166 2.61 -19.57 -7.78
N ASP A 167 2.92 -18.85 -8.85
CA ASP A 167 3.99 -19.23 -9.80
C ASP A 167 5.28 -18.44 -9.58
N GLY A 168 5.26 -17.42 -8.73
CA GLY A 168 6.35 -16.47 -8.59
C GLY A 168 7.43 -16.86 -7.59
N ASP A 169 8.60 -16.25 -7.78
CA ASP A 169 9.73 -16.40 -6.86
C ASP A 169 9.52 -15.64 -5.53
N LEU A 170 10.45 -15.80 -4.60
CA LEU A 170 10.38 -15.15 -3.29
C LEU A 170 10.31 -13.62 -3.38
N ARG A 171 11.02 -13.02 -4.34
CA ARG A 171 11.08 -11.57 -4.52
C ARG A 171 9.73 -11.02 -4.95
N GLN A 172 9.06 -11.71 -5.87
CA GLN A 172 7.73 -11.35 -6.36
C GLN A 172 6.67 -11.44 -5.25
N LYS A 173 6.76 -12.47 -4.41
CA LYS A 173 5.89 -12.64 -3.23
C LYS A 173 6.08 -11.52 -2.20
N ILE A 174 7.34 -11.15 -1.93
CA ILE A 174 7.70 -10.03 -1.04
C ILE A 174 7.09 -8.72 -1.55
N ILE A 175 7.30 -8.40 -2.84
CA ILE A 175 6.78 -7.17 -3.45
C ILE A 175 5.26 -7.16 -3.43
N TYR A 176 4.63 -8.27 -3.78
CA TYR A 176 3.17 -8.35 -3.70
C TYR A 176 2.65 -8.09 -2.28
N TYR A 177 3.17 -8.79 -1.26
CA TYR A 177 2.69 -8.60 0.10
C TYR A 177 2.95 -7.20 0.65
N TYR A 178 4.07 -6.58 0.27
CA TYR A 178 4.34 -5.19 0.60
C TYR A 178 3.30 -4.24 -0.03
N LEU A 179 3.04 -4.37 -1.33
CA LEU A 179 2.10 -3.52 -2.04
C LEU A 179 0.65 -3.73 -1.58
N ILE A 180 0.22 -4.98 -1.42
CA ILE A 180 -1.14 -5.29 -0.99
C ILE A 180 -1.39 -4.84 0.45
N SER A 181 -0.38 -4.92 1.34
CA SER A 181 -0.45 -4.33 2.68
C SER A 181 -0.75 -2.83 2.60
N LYS A 182 0.01 -2.08 1.81
CA LYS A 182 -0.21 -0.62 1.63
C LYS A 182 -1.58 -0.30 1.04
N ILE A 183 -2.03 -1.09 0.06
CA ILE A 183 -3.37 -0.95 -0.52
C ILE A 183 -4.44 -1.19 0.55
N SER A 184 -4.30 -2.25 1.36
CA SER A 184 -5.29 -2.59 2.39
C SER A 184 -5.35 -1.55 3.51
N TYR A 185 -4.24 -0.95 3.91
CA TYR A 185 -4.26 0.20 4.83
C TYR A 185 -5.13 1.35 4.31
N LYS A 186 -5.13 1.59 2.99
CA LYS A 186 -5.91 2.67 2.36
C LYS A 186 -7.38 2.31 2.16
N ASN A 187 -7.68 1.07 1.80
CA ASN A 187 -9.00 0.69 1.28
C ASN A 187 -9.79 -0.26 2.19
N ASP A 188 -9.10 -1.15 2.89
CA ASP A 188 -9.70 -2.27 3.61
C ASP A 188 -9.62 -2.11 5.15
N GLY A 189 -8.80 -1.17 5.62
CA GLY A 189 -8.59 -0.85 7.03
C GLY A 189 -7.25 -1.36 7.59
N ILE A 190 -6.93 -0.88 8.78
CA ILE A 190 -5.63 -1.08 9.46
C ILE A 190 -5.34 -2.57 9.67
N TYR A 191 -6.33 -3.30 10.19
CA TYR A 191 -6.22 -4.73 10.47
C TYR A 191 -5.82 -5.53 9.22
N ALA A 192 -6.48 -5.30 8.09
CA ALA A 192 -6.18 -5.98 6.83
C ALA A 192 -4.75 -5.66 6.35
N GLY A 193 -4.32 -4.40 6.48
CA GLY A 193 -2.95 -3.99 6.21
C GLY A 193 -1.92 -4.79 7.04
N ILE A 194 -2.12 -4.84 8.36
CA ILE A 194 -1.24 -5.60 9.27
C ILE A 194 -1.17 -7.08 8.87
N LEU A 195 -2.29 -7.73 8.57
CA LEU A 195 -2.30 -9.15 8.20
C LEU A 195 -1.45 -9.44 6.96
N TYR A 196 -1.45 -8.55 5.97
CA TYR A 196 -0.59 -8.70 4.80
C TYR A 196 0.88 -8.40 5.10
N ALA A 197 1.17 -7.44 5.97
CA ALA A 197 2.52 -7.20 6.46
C ALA A 197 3.07 -8.41 7.25
N GLU A 198 2.25 -9.08 8.05
CA GLU A 198 2.63 -10.31 8.75
C GLU A 198 2.94 -11.45 7.77
N LYS A 199 2.15 -11.58 6.69
CA LYS A 199 2.46 -12.54 5.61
C LYS A 199 3.79 -12.24 4.93
N LEU A 200 4.12 -10.96 4.70
CA LEU A 200 5.41 -10.54 4.18
C LEU A 200 6.55 -10.99 5.10
N VAL A 201 6.45 -10.73 6.40
CA VAL A 201 7.48 -11.12 7.38
C VAL A 201 7.64 -12.63 7.47
N ASN A 202 6.55 -13.40 7.35
CA ASN A 202 6.61 -14.87 7.35
C ASN A 202 7.35 -15.46 6.15
N LEU A 203 7.61 -14.67 5.10
CA LEU A 203 8.51 -15.04 4.00
C LEU A 203 9.99 -14.78 4.30
N THR A 204 10.29 -14.09 5.39
CA THR A 204 11.64 -13.76 5.84
C THR A 204 12.02 -14.58 7.07
N ASP A 205 13.31 -14.89 7.23
CA ASP A 205 13.79 -15.54 8.45
C ASP A 205 13.63 -14.58 9.64
N LYS A 206 13.00 -15.05 10.72
CA LYS A 206 12.66 -14.27 11.91
C LYS A 206 13.86 -13.57 12.54
N LYS A 207 15.08 -14.10 12.37
CA LYS A 207 16.30 -13.45 12.87
C LYS A 207 16.58 -12.10 12.21
N TYR A 208 16.01 -11.83 11.04
CA TYR A 208 16.16 -10.56 10.33
C TYR A 208 15.05 -9.54 10.62
N LEU A 209 14.11 -9.84 11.52
CA LEU A 209 12.95 -8.97 11.80
C LEU A 209 13.36 -7.55 12.18
N LEU A 210 14.39 -7.40 13.03
CA LEU A 210 14.92 -6.11 13.47
C LEU A 210 15.69 -5.36 12.38
N PHE A 211 16.05 -6.03 11.29
CA PHE A 211 16.79 -5.47 10.16
C PHE A 211 15.89 -5.20 8.95
N LEU A 212 14.58 -5.39 9.08
CA LEU A 212 13.65 -5.03 8.03
C LEU A 212 13.67 -3.52 7.80
N PRO A 213 13.46 -3.06 6.55
CA PRO A 213 13.29 -1.64 6.26
C PRO A 213 12.22 -1.01 7.15
N VAL A 214 12.48 0.22 7.63
CA VAL A 214 11.57 0.97 8.51
C VAL A 214 10.15 1.03 7.94
N ASP A 215 9.98 1.19 6.63
CA ASP A 215 8.67 1.19 5.99
C ASP A 215 7.88 -0.11 6.19
N ILE A 216 8.54 -1.26 6.21
CA ILE A 216 7.90 -2.55 6.48
C ILE A 216 7.54 -2.65 7.97
N LEU A 217 8.43 -2.20 8.86
CA LEU A 217 8.18 -2.18 10.29
C LEU A 217 6.98 -1.28 10.64
N LYS A 218 6.84 -0.12 9.98
CA LYS A 218 5.68 0.77 10.14
C LYS A 218 4.37 0.16 9.65
N LEU A 219 4.41 -0.82 8.73
CA LEU A 219 3.22 -1.59 8.33
C LEU A 219 2.84 -2.66 9.38
N LEU A 220 3.78 -3.12 10.19
CA LEU A 220 3.52 -4.06 11.29
C LEU A 220 3.10 -3.33 12.57
N TYR A 221 3.65 -2.15 12.80
CA TYR A 221 3.46 -1.35 14.01
C TYR A 221 2.93 0.05 13.65
N PRO A 222 1.68 0.16 13.16
CA PRO A 222 1.17 1.44 12.71
C PRO A 222 0.88 2.38 13.89
N TYR A 223 1.06 3.69 13.66
CA TYR A 223 0.85 4.75 14.64
C TYR A 223 -0.57 5.37 14.56
N HIS A 224 -1.59 4.53 14.35
CA HIS A 224 -2.98 4.96 14.27
C HIS A 224 -3.60 5.21 15.66
N TYR A 225 -4.60 6.08 15.73
CA TYR A 225 -5.27 6.51 16.97
C TYR A 225 -4.39 7.25 18.00
N HIS A 226 -3.12 7.52 17.69
CA HIS A 226 -2.17 8.16 18.61
C HIS A 226 -2.66 9.49 19.20
N THR A 227 -3.31 10.35 18.42
CA THR A 227 -3.84 11.64 18.90
C THR A 227 -4.89 11.45 19.99
N MET A 228 -5.76 10.45 19.81
CA MET A 228 -6.82 10.13 20.75
C MET A 228 -6.27 9.45 22.01
N ILE A 229 -5.31 8.54 21.83
CA ILE A 229 -4.60 7.91 22.94
C ILE A 229 -3.91 8.97 23.78
N ARG A 230 -3.16 9.90 23.16
CA ARG A 230 -2.49 11.00 23.84
C ARG A 230 -3.50 11.86 24.60
N TYR A 231 -4.59 12.26 23.95
CA TYR A 231 -5.65 13.04 24.60
C TYR A 231 -6.17 12.38 25.89
N TYR A 232 -6.44 11.07 25.87
CA TYR A 232 -6.94 10.36 27.05
C TYR A 232 -5.87 10.08 28.11
N LEU A 233 -4.61 9.91 27.71
CA LEU A 233 -3.49 9.83 28.65
C LEU A 233 -3.27 11.17 29.38
N ASP A 234 -3.39 12.29 28.66
CA ASP A 234 -3.33 13.64 29.22
C ASP A 234 -4.51 13.89 30.17
N GLU A 235 -5.72 13.46 29.82
CA GLU A 235 -6.94 13.60 30.65
C GLU A 235 -6.78 12.94 32.03
N ILE A 236 -6.08 11.79 32.11
CA ILE A 236 -5.81 11.09 33.37
C ILE A 236 -4.50 11.50 34.04
N SER A 237 -3.72 12.40 33.42
CA SER A 237 -2.37 12.79 33.90
C SER A 237 -1.44 11.60 34.14
N SER A 238 -1.40 10.66 33.20
CA SER A 238 -0.59 9.43 33.32
C SER A 238 0.90 9.71 33.11
N ASP A 239 1.71 9.49 34.14
CA ASP A 239 3.18 9.53 34.06
C ASP A 239 3.83 8.16 33.76
N ASN A 240 3.12 7.06 34.03
CA ASN A 240 3.68 5.70 34.00
C ASN A 240 3.59 5.00 32.64
N PHE A 241 2.64 5.42 31.79
CA PHE A 241 2.53 4.93 30.41
C PHE A 241 2.41 6.08 29.42
N ASN A 242 2.87 5.82 28.20
CA ASN A 242 2.88 6.77 27.11
C ASN A 242 2.12 6.22 25.89
N THR A 243 2.00 7.02 24.83
CA THR A 243 1.21 6.65 23.64
C THR A 243 1.67 5.32 23.02
N CYS A 244 2.98 5.07 22.98
CA CYS A 244 3.55 3.85 22.42
C CYS A 244 3.22 2.60 23.24
N PHE A 245 3.05 2.74 24.55
CA PHE A 245 2.65 1.63 25.44
C PHE A 245 1.19 1.22 25.21
N VAL A 246 0.29 2.19 25.02
CA VAL A 246 -1.11 1.88 24.69
C VAL A 246 -1.23 1.28 23.29
N LEU A 247 -0.46 1.79 22.32
CA LEU A 247 -0.40 1.21 20.97
C LEU A 247 0.09 -0.24 20.97
N SER A 248 1.07 -0.59 21.81
CA SER A 248 1.54 -1.98 21.90
C SER A 248 0.47 -2.91 22.48
N ILE A 249 -0.35 -2.44 23.43
CA ILE A 249 -1.51 -3.19 23.93
C ILE A 249 -2.54 -3.39 22.81
N ILE A 250 -2.97 -2.32 22.12
CA ILE A 250 -3.93 -2.42 21.00
C ILE A 250 -3.43 -3.39 19.91
N ARG A 251 -2.12 -3.35 19.62
CA ARG A 251 -1.48 -4.23 18.64
C ARG A 251 -1.62 -5.71 19.01
N GLU A 252 -1.36 -6.06 20.26
CA GLU A 252 -1.41 -7.45 20.72
C GLU A 252 -2.84 -7.93 20.97
N GLU A 253 -3.72 -7.05 21.46
CA GLU A 253 -5.11 -7.38 21.77
C GLU A 253 -5.95 -7.60 20.51
N SER A 254 -5.86 -6.70 19.53
CA SER A 254 -6.78 -6.71 18.39
C SER A 254 -6.13 -6.61 17.02
N ARG A 255 -4.82 -6.33 16.94
CA ARG A 255 -4.18 -5.89 15.68
C ARG A 255 -4.95 -4.72 15.05
N PHE A 256 -5.43 -3.79 15.88
CA PHE A 256 -6.27 -2.65 15.45
C PHE A 256 -7.61 -3.04 14.80
N ASN A 257 -8.11 -4.26 15.01
CA ASN A 257 -9.45 -4.63 14.57
C ASN A 257 -10.49 -4.07 15.56
N THR A 258 -11.19 -3.02 15.14
CA THR A 258 -12.24 -2.36 15.95
C THR A 258 -13.43 -3.26 16.26
N ARG A 259 -13.60 -4.35 15.50
CA ARG A 259 -14.68 -5.34 15.66
C ARG A 259 -14.17 -6.67 16.23
N ALA A 260 -12.97 -6.70 16.83
CA ALA A 260 -12.41 -7.92 17.41
C ALA A 260 -13.27 -8.45 18.57
N VAL A 261 -13.51 -9.76 18.58
CA VAL A 261 -14.21 -10.48 19.65
C VAL A 261 -13.37 -11.68 20.06
N SER A 262 -12.97 -11.74 21.34
CA SER A 262 -12.24 -12.90 21.85
C SER A 262 -13.19 -14.09 22.10
N PRO A 263 -12.66 -15.32 22.20
CA PRO A 263 -13.46 -16.50 22.55
C PRO A 263 -14.21 -16.37 23.89
N VAL A 264 -13.67 -15.59 24.83
CA VAL A 264 -14.26 -15.35 26.16
C VAL A 264 -15.13 -14.09 26.20
N GLY A 265 -15.31 -13.39 25.07
CA GLY A 265 -16.25 -12.29 24.91
C GLY A 265 -15.68 -10.89 25.16
N ALA A 266 -14.36 -10.72 25.11
CA ALA A 266 -13.70 -9.41 25.12
C ALA A 266 -13.87 -8.70 23.78
N LEU A 267 -14.02 -7.36 23.78
CA LEU A 267 -14.49 -6.60 22.62
C LEU A 267 -13.58 -5.42 22.24
N GLY A 268 -13.42 -5.22 20.92
CA GLY A 268 -12.84 -4.02 20.33
C GLY A 268 -11.31 -3.92 20.40
N LEU A 269 -10.79 -2.71 20.24
CA LEU A 269 -9.36 -2.43 20.05
C LEU A 269 -8.47 -2.91 21.21
N MET A 270 -8.94 -2.68 22.43
CA MET A 270 -8.24 -3.02 23.68
C MET A 270 -8.90 -4.21 24.39
N GLN A 271 -9.73 -4.99 23.67
CA GLN A 271 -10.35 -6.22 24.17
C GLN A 271 -10.94 -6.09 25.58
N LEU A 272 -11.91 -5.18 25.73
CA LEU A 272 -12.58 -4.96 27.01
C LEU A 272 -13.68 -6.00 27.25
N MET A 273 -13.71 -6.57 28.44
CA MET A 273 -14.85 -7.36 28.90
C MET A 273 -16.07 -6.43 29.09
N PRO A 274 -17.30 -6.84 28.67
CA PRO A 274 -18.49 -6.00 28.80
C PRO A 274 -18.76 -5.51 30.22
N GLY A 275 -18.51 -6.36 31.23
CA GLY A 275 -18.66 -5.99 32.64
C GLY A 275 -17.67 -4.90 33.08
N THR A 276 -16.41 -5.01 32.66
CA THR A 276 -15.36 -4.00 32.92
C THR A 276 -15.72 -2.68 32.24
N ALA A 277 -16.16 -2.73 30.98
CA ALA A 277 -16.53 -1.54 30.23
C ALA A 277 -17.73 -0.81 30.86
N ALA A 278 -18.76 -1.55 31.29
CA ALA A 278 -19.91 -0.96 31.98
C ALA A 278 -19.54 -0.36 33.35
N TRP A 279 -18.65 -1.02 34.11
CA TRP A 279 -18.16 -0.50 35.38
C TRP A 279 -17.38 0.82 35.20
N LEU A 280 -16.50 0.90 34.22
CA LEU A 280 -15.70 2.11 33.93
C LEU A 280 -16.54 3.24 33.35
N ASN A 281 -17.53 2.93 32.50
CA ASN A 281 -18.40 3.95 31.92
C ASN A 281 -19.35 4.58 32.94
N LYS A 282 -19.54 3.95 34.12
CA LYS A 282 -20.46 4.37 35.20
C LYS A 282 -21.94 4.41 34.80
N ASP A 283 -22.27 3.95 33.60
CA ASP A 283 -23.61 3.87 33.04
C ASP A 283 -23.76 2.60 32.20
N ARG A 284 -25.01 2.19 31.96
CA ARG A 284 -25.30 1.06 31.07
C ARG A 284 -24.86 1.39 29.65
N ILE A 285 -24.00 0.55 29.10
CA ILE A 285 -23.60 0.59 27.69
C ILE A 285 -23.98 -0.71 26.99
N SER A 286 -24.37 -0.60 25.73
CA SER A 286 -24.59 -1.77 24.89
C SER A 286 -23.26 -2.39 24.48
N LYS A 287 -23.25 -3.69 24.15
CA LYS A 287 -22.05 -4.34 23.59
C LYS A 287 -21.60 -3.66 22.29
N GLU A 288 -22.55 -3.19 21.47
CA GLU A 288 -22.24 -2.52 20.21
C GLU A 288 -21.46 -1.22 20.43
N ALA A 289 -21.78 -0.46 21.49
CA ALA A 289 -21.06 0.76 21.83
C ALA A 289 -19.58 0.49 22.16
N ILE A 290 -19.24 -0.69 22.70
CA ILE A 290 -17.85 -1.05 23.04
C ILE A 290 -16.99 -1.22 21.78
N PHE A 291 -17.57 -1.48 20.60
CA PHE A 291 -16.82 -1.51 19.35
C PHE A 291 -16.51 -0.12 18.78
N ASP A 292 -17.10 0.95 19.32
CA ASP A 292 -16.71 2.30 18.97
C ASP A 292 -15.26 2.54 19.39
N PRO A 293 -14.34 2.87 18.46
CA PRO A 293 -12.93 3.04 18.77
C PRO A 293 -12.65 4.08 19.85
N VAL A 294 -13.44 5.16 19.87
CA VAL A 294 -13.26 6.27 20.81
C VAL A 294 -13.60 5.83 22.22
N LEU A 295 -14.77 5.22 22.39
CA LEU A 295 -15.18 4.68 23.67
C LEU A 295 -14.26 3.55 24.14
N ASN A 296 -13.87 2.64 23.25
CA ASN A 296 -13.02 1.51 23.59
C ASN A 296 -11.64 1.94 24.10
N ILE A 297 -10.99 2.88 23.40
CA ILE A 297 -9.68 3.42 23.80
C ILE A 297 -9.81 4.18 25.13
N LYS A 298 -10.83 5.03 25.28
CA LYS A 298 -11.08 5.75 26.54
C LYS A 298 -11.19 4.81 27.73
N LEU A 299 -12.08 3.82 27.63
CA LEU A 299 -12.31 2.86 28.71
C LEU A 299 -11.08 1.97 28.94
N GLY A 300 -10.34 1.62 27.89
CA GLY A 300 -9.10 0.85 28.03
C GLY A 300 -8.00 1.61 28.77
N ILE A 301 -7.85 2.90 28.50
CA ILE A 301 -6.90 3.78 29.23
C ILE A 301 -7.35 3.96 30.69
N LEU A 302 -8.65 4.16 30.95
CA LEU A 302 -9.16 4.21 32.33
C LEU A 302 -8.92 2.90 33.08
N TYR A 303 -9.01 1.75 32.39
CA TYR A 303 -8.70 0.47 32.99
C TYR A 303 -7.21 0.34 33.32
N LEU A 304 -6.33 0.79 32.42
CA LEU A 304 -4.88 0.84 32.70
C LEU A 304 -4.58 1.70 33.91
N ASN A 305 -5.16 2.90 34.01
CA ASN A 305 -4.98 3.78 35.16
C ASN A 305 -5.40 3.10 36.48
N PHE A 306 -6.55 2.42 36.47
CA PHE A 306 -7.01 1.65 37.63
C PHE A 306 -6.03 0.55 38.06
N LEU A 307 -5.38 -0.12 37.10
CA LEU A 307 -4.39 -1.15 37.40
C LEU A 307 -3.08 -0.55 37.91
N ASP A 308 -2.66 0.58 37.34
CA ASP A 308 -1.45 1.31 37.72
C ASP A 308 -1.47 1.78 39.17
N GLU A 309 -2.62 2.29 39.63
CA GLU A 309 -2.84 2.63 41.04
C GLU A 309 -2.66 1.44 42.02
N ARG A 310 -2.58 0.21 41.51
CA ARG A 310 -2.52 -1.03 42.32
C ARG A 310 -1.21 -1.78 42.19
N PHE A 311 -0.39 -1.47 41.19
CA PHE A 311 0.81 -2.23 40.89
C PHE A 311 1.95 -1.29 40.51
N ASP A 312 3.07 -1.39 41.24
CA ASP A 312 4.17 -0.41 41.19
C ASP A 312 5.01 -0.43 39.91
N PHE A 313 4.73 -1.32 38.94
CA PHE A 313 5.51 -1.43 37.71
C PHE A 313 4.71 -1.97 36.53
N ASN A 314 5.04 -1.46 35.33
CA ASN A 314 4.30 -1.69 34.08
C ASN A 314 4.11 -3.18 33.75
N VAL A 315 5.05 -4.05 34.12
CA VAL A 315 4.97 -5.49 33.85
C VAL A 315 3.86 -6.15 34.69
N ALA A 316 3.68 -5.74 35.96
CA ALA A 316 2.57 -6.21 36.77
C ALA A 316 1.23 -5.67 36.26
N VAL A 317 1.20 -4.43 35.75
CA VAL A 317 0.01 -3.85 35.11
C VAL A 317 -0.39 -4.65 33.87
N LEU A 318 0.54 -4.98 32.97
CA LEU A 318 0.26 -5.84 31.81
C LEU A 318 -0.21 -7.23 32.22
N SER A 319 0.42 -7.79 33.26
CA SER A 319 0.03 -9.08 33.82
C SER A 319 -1.39 -9.04 34.36
N ALA A 320 -1.80 -7.93 34.97
CA ALA A 320 -3.12 -7.76 35.55
C ALA A 320 -4.17 -7.46 34.49
N TYR A 321 -3.78 -6.79 33.41
CA TYR A 321 -4.63 -6.52 32.25
C TYR A 321 -5.13 -7.82 31.62
N ASN A 322 -4.22 -8.79 31.41
CA ASN A 322 -4.55 -10.08 30.80
C ASN A 322 -4.95 -11.15 31.83
N GLY A 323 -4.17 -11.32 32.89
CA GLY A 323 -4.36 -12.37 33.90
C GLY A 323 -5.31 -12.00 35.04
N GLY A 324 -5.77 -10.75 35.10
CA GLY A 324 -6.66 -10.23 36.13
C GLY A 324 -5.92 -9.75 37.40
N PRO A 325 -6.34 -8.62 38.00
CA PRO A 325 -5.63 -8.02 39.14
C PRO A 325 -5.62 -8.90 40.40
N GLY A 326 -6.67 -9.70 40.63
CA GLY A 326 -6.74 -10.60 41.77
C GLY A 326 -5.68 -11.71 41.73
N ASN A 327 -5.33 -12.19 40.53
CA ASN A 327 -4.28 -13.19 40.36
C ASN A 327 -2.90 -12.56 40.54
N VAL A 328 -2.65 -11.41 39.90
CA VAL A 328 -1.37 -10.69 40.05
C VAL A 328 -1.09 -10.33 41.49
N LYS A 329 -2.09 -9.87 42.26
CA LYS A 329 -1.93 -9.61 43.69
C LYS A 329 -1.44 -10.84 44.46
N LYS A 330 -1.92 -12.05 44.13
CA LYS A 330 -1.45 -13.31 44.73
C LYS A 330 -0.06 -13.68 44.26
N TRP A 331 0.27 -13.42 42.99
CA TRP A 331 1.61 -13.71 42.45
C TRP A 331 2.67 -12.84 43.11
N LEU A 332 2.33 -11.59 43.43
CA LEU A 332 3.23 -10.62 44.06
C LEU A 332 3.31 -10.74 45.58
N SER A 333 2.35 -11.39 46.25
CA SER A 333 2.29 -11.41 47.73
C SER A 333 3.49 -12.04 48.41
N ASN A 334 4.30 -12.82 47.67
CA ASN A 334 5.47 -13.52 48.18
C ASN A 334 6.78 -13.06 47.51
N ARG A 335 6.79 -11.92 46.82
CA ARG A 335 7.87 -11.48 45.92
C ARG A 335 8.45 -10.11 46.27
N GLU A 336 8.75 -9.88 47.54
CA GLU A 336 9.44 -8.63 47.95
C GLU A 336 10.87 -8.60 47.38
N GLY A 337 11.19 -7.56 46.58
CA GLY A 337 12.54 -7.31 46.09
C GLY A 337 13.00 -8.14 44.88
N GLU A 338 12.09 -8.85 44.20
CA GLU A 338 12.45 -9.64 43.02
C GLU A 338 12.71 -8.78 41.78
N ASN A 339 13.64 -9.23 40.93
CA ASN A 339 13.93 -8.60 39.65
C ASN A 339 12.76 -8.81 38.66
N ILE A 340 12.35 -7.73 37.96
CA ILE A 340 11.36 -7.74 36.88
C ILE A 340 11.54 -8.89 35.88
N GLN A 341 12.78 -9.22 35.46
CA GLN A 341 12.98 -10.33 34.52
C GLN A 341 12.60 -11.69 35.12
N GLN A 342 12.95 -11.91 36.39
CA GLN A 342 12.57 -13.12 37.11
C GLN A 342 11.05 -13.19 37.29
N TYR A 343 10.42 -12.08 37.67
CA TYR A 343 8.96 -11.98 37.76
C TYR A 343 8.28 -12.43 36.46
N ILE A 344 8.72 -11.91 35.30
CA ILE A 344 8.13 -12.28 34.00
C ILE A 344 8.19 -13.79 33.78
N GLU A 345 9.36 -14.40 33.96
CA GLU A 345 9.53 -15.83 33.70
C GLU A 345 8.73 -16.72 34.66
N GLU A 346 8.38 -16.21 35.83
CA GLU A 346 7.66 -16.97 36.85
C GLU A 346 6.15 -16.68 36.90
N ILE A 347 5.61 -15.80 36.04
CA ILE A 347 4.16 -15.61 35.88
C ILE A 347 3.50 -16.98 35.67
N PRO A 348 2.61 -17.46 36.57
CA PRO A 348 2.12 -18.85 36.51
C PRO A 348 1.29 -19.19 35.28
N PHE A 349 0.62 -18.19 34.69
CA PHE A 349 -0.20 -18.39 33.50
C PHE A 349 0.65 -18.17 32.25
N ASP A 350 0.85 -19.24 31.46
CA ASP A 350 1.63 -19.17 30.22
C ASP A 350 1.06 -18.16 29.22
N GLU A 351 -0.26 -18.02 29.15
CA GLU A 351 -0.92 -17.01 28.31
C GLU A 351 -0.49 -15.60 28.72
N THR A 352 -0.58 -15.28 30.02
CA THR A 352 -0.20 -13.97 30.57
C THR A 352 1.30 -13.72 30.43
N ARG A 353 2.14 -14.73 30.71
CA ARG A 353 3.59 -14.65 30.51
C ARG A 353 3.93 -14.29 29.06
N ASN A 354 3.32 -14.99 28.10
CA ASN A 354 3.55 -14.75 26.68
C ASN A 354 2.96 -13.41 26.22
N TYR A 355 1.81 -13.01 26.74
CA TYR A 355 1.19 -11.71 26.49
C TYR A 355 2.12 -10.57 26.90
N VAL A 356 2.63 -10.60 28.14
CA VAL A 356 3.57 -9.60 28.65
C VAL A 356 4.81 -9.48 27.76
N LYS A 357 5.43 -10.62 27.39
CA LYS A 357 6.60 -10.62 26.49
C LYS A 357 6.29 -10.00 25.12
N LYS A 358 5.13 -10.31 24.54
CA LYS A 358 4.69 -9.74 23.26
C LYS A 358 4.45 -8.24 23.35
N VAL A 359 3.74 -7.76 24.37
CA VAL A 359 3.46 -6.33 24.53
C VAL A 359 4.76 -5.56 24.77
N LEU A 360 5.70 -6.08 25.56
CA LEU A 360 7.02 -5.46 25.75
C LEU A 360 7.84 -5.42 24.45
N THR A 361 7.79 -6.50 23.63
CA THR A 361 8.43 -6.52 22.31
C THR A 361 7.82 -5.46 21.39
N SER A 362 6.49 -5.40 21.32
CA SER A 362 5.77 -4.40 20.52
C SER A 362 6.03 -2.99 21.02
N TYR A 363 6.14 -2.78 22.33
CA TYR A 363 6.48 -1.49 22.91
C TYR A 363 7.89 -1.04 22.52
N ALA A 364 8.88 -1.94 22.56
CA ALA A 364 10.23 -1.65 22.09
C ALA A 364 10.24 -1.27 20.60
N MET A 365 9.45 -1.95 19.76
CA MET A 365 9.31 -1.63 18.34
C MET A 365 8.67 -0.25 18.12
N TYR A 366 7.59 0.07 18.86
CA TYR A 366 6.97 1.39 18.79
C TYR A 366 7.94 2.49 19.25
N LYS A 367 8.67 2.28 20.34
CA LYS A 367 9.70 3.24 20.78
C LYS A 367 10.79 3.43 19.74
N MET A 368 11.30 2.35 19.14
CA MET A 368 12.32 2.44 18.10
C MET A 368 11.84 3.23 16.87
N LEU A 369 10.57 3.09 16.49
CA LEU A 369 10.00 3.70 15.29
C LEU A 369 9.50 5.14 15.49
N TYR A 370 9.10 5.49 16.72
CA TYR A 370 8.33 6.69 17.04
C TYR A 370 8.80 7.39 18.33
N GLU A 371 10.06 7.26 18.72
CA GLU A 371 10.57 7.70 20.03
C GLU A 371 10.14 9.12 20.43
N THR A 372 10.24 10.08 19.51
CA THR A 372 9.85 11.48 19.73
C THR A 372 8.36 11.68 19.91
N ASP A 373 7.56 10.81 19.28
CA ASP A 373 6.09 10.90 19.26
C ASP A 373 5.46 10.10 20.41
N CYS A 374 6.21 9.22 21.07
CA CYS A 374 5.69 8.44 22.19
C CYS A 374 5.28 9.33 23.37
N LYS A 375 5.94 10.48 23.56
CA LYS A 375 5.70 11.43 24.65
C LYS A 375 4.43 12.25 24.47
#